data_AF-A0A2V6EV98-F1
#
_entry.id   AF-A0A2V6EV98-F1
#
_cell.length_a   1.000
_cell.length_b   1.000
_cell.length_c   1.000
_cell.angle_alpha   90.00
_cell.angle_beta   90.00
_cell.angle_gamma   90.00
#
_symmetry.space_group_name_H-M   'P 1'
#
loop_
_entity.id
_entity.type
_entity.pdbx_description
1 polymer ?
#
loop_
_entity_poly.entity_id
_entity_poly.type
_entity_poly.pdbx_seq_one_letter_code
_entity_poly.pdbx_strand_id
1 'polypeptide(L)'
;MHSKLPRSIERTARCLKLHRRQMKEDDFQYAIENTQVILAPEQKIATFGTTSFRFYLISELMDRVNEVRVRDGKIHADRPQILTPEHFSRLLLEGFGEKAKRYANQLREHAHNMAVLRYGFQFRKTDVTEQMFRDPIESVIARTKSHVQHRDEPLSAIIQGVDEAWEVCLLKFTIDMIERSSGGNIGDFRKRGLI
;
A
#
# COMPACT_ATOMS: atom_id res chain seq x y z
N MET A 1 -25.80 -31.46 2.76
CA MET A 1 -25.99 -30.03 2.43
C MET A 1 -24.94 -29.24 3.20
N HIS A 2 -23.80 -28.94 2.57
CA HIS A 2 -22.74 -28.13 3.20
C HIS A 2 -23.05 -26.65 2.94
N SER A 3 -23.64 -25.98 3.92
CA SER A 3 -23.72 -24.52 3.92
C SER A 3 -22.32 -23.95 4.09
N LYS A 4 -21.70 -23.51 3.00
CA LYS A 4 -20.50 -22.68 3.05
C LYS A 4 -20.88 -21.38 3.77
N LEU A 5 -20.24 -21.11 4.90
CA LEU A 5 -20.36 -19.79 5.53
C LEU A 5 -19.88 -18.71 4.56
N PRO A 6 -20.47 -17.51 4.58
CA PRO A 6 -19.98 -16.40 3.77
C PRO A 6 -18.53 -16.06 4.16
N ARG A 7 -17.65 -15.88 3.17
CA ARG A 7 -16.19 -15.67 3.35
C ARG A 7 -15.83 -14.54 4.33
N SER A 8 -16.73 -13.58 4.56
CA SER A 8 -16.56 -12.49 5.51
C SER A 8 -16.52 -13.01 6.97
N ILE A 9 -17.41 -13.95 7.34
CA ILE A 9 -17.48 -14.48 8.71
C ILE A 9 -16.29 -15.39 9.04
N GLU A 10 -15.78 -16.15 8.06
CA GLU A 10 -14.57 -16.97 8.23
C GLU A 10 -13.32 -16.13 8.51
N ARG A 11 -13.24 -14.92 7.93
CA ARG A 11 -12.12 -13.99 8.16
C ARG A 11 -12.13 -13.43 9.58
N THR A 12 -13.29 -13.01 10.08
CA THR A 12 -13.48 -12.52 11.45
C THR A 12 -13.14 -13.61 12.48
N ALA A 13 -13.59 -14.86 12.25
CA ALA A 13 -13.31 -15.98 13.15
C ALA A 13 -11.83 -16.40 13.16
N ARG A 14 -11.13 -16.27 12.03
CA ARG A 14 -9.68 -16.53 11.96
C ARG A 14 -8.87 -15.45 12.67
N CYS A 15 -9.29 -14.18 12.60
CA CYS A 15 -8.55 -13.07 13.20
C CYS A 15 -8.79 -12.94 14.72
N LEU A 16 -9.98 -13.28 15.23
CA LEU A 16 -10.22 -13.43 16.68
C LEU A 16 -9.31 -14.49 17.34
N LYS A 17 -8.94 -15.56 16.62
CA LYS A 17 -8.01 -16.59 17.12
C LYS A 17 -6.55 -16.13 17.18
N LEU A 18 -6.16 -15.07 16.47
CA LEU A 18 -4.79 -14.54 16.47
C LEU A 18 -4.48 -13.69 17.72
N HIS A 19 -5.48 -13.33 18.51
CA HIS A 19 -5.38 -12.38 19.64
C HIS A 19 -4.59 -12.89 20.87
N ARG A 20 -3.82 -13.97 20.76
CA ARG A 20 -2.91 -14.42 21.82
C ARG A 20 -1.62 -15.04 21.28
N ARG A 21 -0.94 -14.37 20.37
CA ARG A 21 0.46 -14.70 20.03
C ARG A 21 1.23 -13.42 19.75
N GLN A 22 2.42 -13.31 20.36
CA GLN A 22 3.44 -12.32 20.02
C GLN A 22 3.54 -12.18 18.50
N MET A 23 3.59 -10.94 18.00
CA MET A 23 3.57 -10.63 16.57
C MET A 23 4.66 -11.40 15.82
N LYS A 24 4.21 -12.31 14.94
CA LYS A 24 5.07 -13.14 14.10
C LYS A 24 4.99 -12.67 12.65
N GLU A 25 5.92 -13.18 11.85
CA GLU A 25 5.97 -13.08 10.39
C GLU A 25 4.59 -13.30 9.71
N ASP A 26 3.75 -14.12 10.36
CA ASP A 26 2.34 -14.39 10.03
C ASP A 26 1.48 -13.12 9.87
N ASP A 27 1.67 -12.07 10.68
CA ASP A 27 0.85 -10.85 10.62
C ASP A 27 1.22 -9.96 9.41
N PHE A 28 2.48 -10.00 8.96
CA PHE A 28 2.92 -9.29 7.75
C PHE A 28 2.34 -9.96 6.51
N GLN A 29 2.47 -11.29 6.44
CA GLN A 29 1.91 -12.07 5.37
C GLN A 29 0.39 -11.87 5.30
N TYR A 30 -0.27 -11.85 6.47
CA TYR A 30 -1.69 -11.52 6.56
C TYR A 30 -2.02 -10.13 6.00
N ALA A 31 -1.26 -9.09 6.35
CA ALA A 31 -1.47 -7.75 5.81
C ALA A 31 -1.31 -7.71 4.28
N ILE A 32 -0.31 -8.40 3.75
CA ILE A 32 -0.04 -8.48 2.31
C ILE A 32 -1.19 -9.17 1.57
N GLU A 33 -1.66 -10.30 2.10
CA GLU A 33 -2.76 -11.11 1.56
C GLU A 33 -4.12 -10.41 1.65
N ASN A 34 -4.33 -9.60 2.69
CA ASN A 34 -5.59 -8.89 2.93
C ASN A 34 -5.58 -7.43 2.47
N THR A 35 -4.52 -6.99 1.78
CA THR A 35 -4.50 -5.69 1.09
C THR A 35 -5.24 -5.80 -0.24
N GLN A 36 -6.35 -5.09 -0.38
CA GLN A 36 -7.15 -5.03 -1.60
C GLN A 36 -7.16 -3.62 -2.17
N VAL A 37 -6.87 -3.49 -3.47
CA VAL A 37 -6.95 -2.20 -4.16
C VAL A 37 -8.37 -2.02 -4.65
N ILE A 38 -9.04 -0.99 -4.14
CA ILE A 38 -10.44 -0.66 -4.45
C ILE A 38 -10.52 0.34 -5.61
N LEU A 39 -9.58 1.28 -5.65
CA LEU A 39 -9.39 2.25 -6.72
C LEU A 39 -7.88 2.52 -6.85
N ALA A 40 -7.34 2.39 -8.06
CA ALA A 40 -5.97 2.82 -8.36
C ALA A 40 -6.01 4.19 -9.06
N PRO A 41 -4.93 4.99 -8.98
CA PRO A 41 -4.85 6.25 -9.71
C PRO A 41 -5.04 6.05 -11.22
N GLU A 42 -5.81 6.92 -11.87
CA GLU A 42 -6.16 6.77 -13.30
C GLU A 42 -4.98 7.08 -14.22
N GLN A 43 -4.08 7.97 -13.80
CA GLN A 43 -2.92 8.35 -14.59
C GLN A 43 -1.70 7.48 -14.25
N LYS A 44 -0.96 7.08 -15.30
CA LYS A 44 0.34 6.43 -15.13
C LYS A 44 1.27 7.40 -14.42
N ILE A 45 1.62 7.03 -13.20
CA ILE A 45 2.64 7.70 -12.43
C ILE A 45 3.94 7.75 -13.25
N ALA A 46 4.59 8.92 -13.26
CA ALA A 46 5.86 9.10 -13.94
C ALA A 46 6.88 8.10 -13.40
N THR A 47 7.21 7.06 -14.18
CA THR A 47 8.24 6.07 -13.84
C THR A 47 9.64 6.67 -13.74
N PHE A 48 9.80 7.89 -14.25
CA PHE A 48 11.02 8.69 -14.22
C PHE A 48 10.71 10.05 -13.57
N GLY A 49 10.86 10.14 -12.24
CA GLY A 49 10.68 11.38 -11.49
C GLY A 49 10.09 11.19 -10.10
N THR A 50 9.54 12.28 -9.55
CA THR A 50 8.76 12.29 -8.31
C THR A 50 7.35 11.80 -8.60
N THR A 51 6.98 10.72 -7.92
CA THR A 51 5.62 10.21 -7.85
C THR A 51 4.94 10.78 -6.63
N SER A 52 3.75 11.36 -6.76
CA SER A 52 2.94 11.72 -5.59
C SER A 52 1.48 11.39 -5.85
N PHE A 53 0.83 10.74 -4.88
CA PHE A 53 -0.60 10.48 -4.92
C PHE A 53 -1.21 10.57 -3.52
N ARG A 54 -2.51 10.88 -3.48
CA ARG A 54 -3.29 10.87 -2.24
C ARG A 54 -3.84 9.46 -2.01
N PHE A 55 -3.70 8.95 -0.80
CA PHE A 55 -4.23 7.63 -0.46
C PHE A 55 -5.42 7.76 0.49
N TYR A 56 -6.32 6.80 0.38
CA TYR A 56 -7.41 6.55 1.33
C TYR A 56 -7.33 5.08 1.71
N LEU A 57 -6.88 4.79 2.92
CA LEU A 57 -6.79 3.44 3.47
C LEU A 57 -7.97 3.19 4.40
N ILE A 58 -8.77 2.19 4.06
CA ILE A 58 -9.98 1.80 4.76
C ILE A 58 -9.74 0.47 5.46
N SER A 59 -9.99 0.40 6.76
CA SER A 59 -9.81 -0.82 7.56
C SER A 59 -10.91 -0.95 8.60
N GLU A 60 -11.45 -2.15 8.77
CA GLU A 60 -12.31 -2.48 9.91
C GLU A 60 -11.47 -2.68 11.17
N LEU A 61 -12.02 -2.29 12.31
CA LEU A 61 -11.43 -2.57 13.62
C LEU A 61 -11.72 -4.04 13.98
N MET A 62 -10.69 -4.78 14.37
CA MET A 62 -10.81 -6.21 14.64
C MET A 62 -11.63 -6.50 15.91
N ASP A 63 -11.66 -5.56 16.85
CA ASP A 63 -12.35 -5.65 18.13
C ASP A 63 -13.80 -5.12 18.08
N ARG A 64 -14.21 -4.47 16.97
CA ARG A 64 -15.50 -3.77 16.88
C ARG A 64 -16.16 -3.93 15.51
N VAL A 65 -17.34 -4.54 15.53
CA VAL A 65 -18.17 -4.72 14.33
C VAL A 65 -18.73 -3.37 13.87
N ASN A 66 -18.70 -3.13 12.55
CA ASN A 66 -19.15 -1.88 11.92
C ASN A 66 -18.43 -0.62 12.40
N GLU A 67 -17.26 -0.74 13.01
CA GLU A 67 -16.36 0.41 13.20
C GLU A 67 -15.25 0.35 12.15
N VAL A 68 -15.25 1.33 11.27
CA VAL A 68 -14.32 1.43 10.14
C VAL A 68 -13.47 2.68 10.34
N ARG A 69 -12.17 2.50 10.22
CA ARG A 69 -11.21 3.61 10.19
C ARG A 69 -10.84 3.91 8.75
N VAL A 70 -10.92 5.17 8.38
CA VAL A 70 -10.36 5.70 7.13
C VAL A 70 -9.17 6.56 7.49
N ARG A 71 -8.03 6.23 6.92
CA ARG A 71 -6.83 7.07 6.97
C ARG A 71 -6.59 7.66 5.61
N ASP A 72 -6.34 8.96 5.54
CA ASP A 72 -5.93 9.60 4.31
C ASP A 72 -4.66 10.41 4.49
N GLY A 73 -3.96 10.65 3.40
CA GLY A 73 -2.73 11.43 3.39
C GLY A 73 -2.10 11.40 2.01
N LYS A 74 -0.85 11.83 1.93
CA LYS A 74 -0.08 11.79 0.68
C LYS A 74 1.09 10.84 0.82
N ILE A 75 1.37 10.13 -0.27
CA ILE A 75 2.59 9.37 -0.43
C ILE A 75 3.40 9.97 -1.56
N HIS A 76 4.69 10.13 -1.30
CA HIS A 76 5.68 10.57 -2.27
C HIS A 76 6.66 9.43 -2.48
N ALA A 77 6.94 9.10 -3.73
CA ALA A 77 7.98 8.17 -4.11
C ALA A 77 8.96 8.89 -5.04
N ASP A 78 10.14 9.16 -4.51
CA ASP A 78 11.18 9.92 -5.18
C ASP A 78 12.33 8.98 -5.55
N ARG A 79 12.77 9.06 -6.80
CA ARG A 79 14.05 8.48 -7.17
C ARG A 79 15.15 9.50 -6.84
N PRO A 80 16.15 9.15 -6.02
CA PRO A 80 17.27 10.06 -5.74
C PRO A 80 18.06 10.36 -7.02
N GLN A 81 18.42 11.62 -7.23
CA GLN A 81 19.16 12.07 -8.41
C GLN A 81 20.65 11.67 -8.36
N ILE A 82 21.20 11.49 -7.16
CA ILE A 82 22.58 11.05 -6.95
C ILE A 82 22.54 9.71 -6.22
N LEU A 83 22.89 8.65 -6.94
CA LEU A 83 23.10 7.32 -6.35
C LEU A 83 24.55 7.25 -5.89
N THR A 84 24.81 7.37 -4.59
CA THR A 84 26.11 6.93 -4.07
C THR A 84 26.13 5.39 -4.05
N PRO A 85 27.30 4.74 -4.14
CA PRO A 85 27.41 3.28 -4.03
C PRO A 85 26.75 2.71 -2.75
N GLU A 86 26.68 3.50 -1.68
CA GLU A 86 26.05 3.14 -0.41
C GLU A 86 24.51 3.20 -0.44
N HIS A 87 23.93 3.93 -1.39
CA HIS A 87 22.48 4.02 -1.61
C HIS A 87 21.93 2.97 -2.57
N PHE A 88 22.81 2.22 -3.26
CA PHE A 88 22.37 1.08 -4.06
C PHE A 88 21.59 0.09 -3.18
N SER A 89 20.39 -0.26 -3.66
CA SER A 89 19.50 -1.23 -3.02
C SER A 89 18.91 -0.79 -1.68
N ARG A 90 18.97 0.47 -1.24
CA ARG A 90 18.28 0.94 -0.02
C ARG A 90 16.91 1.54 -0.34
N LEU A 91 15.88 1.07 0.38
CA LEU A 91 14.56 1.73 0.44
C LEU A 91 14.56 2.67 1.65
N LEU A 92 14.50 3.98 1.40
CA LEU A 92 14.38 4.96 2.47
C LEU A 92 12.91 5.19 2.76
N LEU A 93 12.49 4.99 4.02
CA LEU A 93 11.10 5.17 4.44
C LEU A 93 10.99 6.31 5.47
N GLU A 94 10.45 7.44 5.05
CA GLU A 94 10.26 8.62 5.86
C GLU A 94 8.77 8.76 6.25
N GLY A 95 8.50 8.96 7.54
CA GLY A 95 7.13 9.02 8.08
C GLY A 95 6.44 7.65 8.23
N PHE A 96 7.14 6.55 7.93
CA PHE A 96 6.65 5.18 8.12
C PHE A 96 7.08 4.60 9.48
N GLY A 97 6.18 3.84 10.11
CA GLY A 97 6.45 3.10 11.33
C GLY A 97 7.29 1.84 11.13
N GLU A 98 7.62 1.21 12.26
CA GLU A 98 8.60 0.11 12.32
C GLU A 98 8.17 -1.13 11.53
N LYS A 99 6.86 -1.43 11.47
CA LYS A 99 6.33 -2.57 10.70
C LYS A 99 6.65 -2.43 9.20
N ALA A 100 6.45 -1.23 8.64
CA ALA A 100 6.77 -0.96 7.24
C ALA A 100 8.28 -1.04 6.95
N LYS A 101 9.12 -0.57 7.89
CA LYS A 101 10.59 -0.71 7.77
C LYS A 101 11.05 -2.16 7.76
N ARG A 102 10.48 -3.00 8.65
CA ARG A 102 10.74 -4.44 8.65
C ARG A 102 10.33 -5.10 7.33
N TYR A 103 9.15 -4.78 6.82
CA TYR A 103 8.70 -5.27 5.52
C TYR A 103 9.66 -4.88 4.38
N ALA A 104 10.12 -3.62 4.34
CA ALA A 104 11.10 -3.19 3.35
C ALA A 104 12.43 -3.94 3.46
N ASN A 105 12.92 -4.20 4.67
CA ASN A 105 14.14 -5.00 4.85
C ASN A 105 13.96 -6.43 4.35
N GLN A 106 12.85 -7.08 4.69
CA GLN A 106 12.55 -8.43 4.20
C GLN A 106 12.45 -8.46 2.67
N LEU A 107 11.84 -7.44 2.05
CA LEU A 107 11.78 -7.32 0.60
C LEU A 107 13.17 -7.21 -0.04
N ARG A 108 14.09 -6.47 0.59
CA ARG A 108 15.47 -6.33 0.09
C ARG A 108 16.24 -7.65 0.09
N GLU A 109 16.01 -8.49 1.09
CA GLU A 109 16.67 -9.79 1.23
C GLU A 109 16.16 -10.82 0.21
N HIS A 110 14.89 -10.72 -0.20
CA HIS A 110 14.24 -11.75 -1.01
C HIS A 110 14.05 -11.34 -2.48
N ALA A 111 14.08 -10.05 -2.82
CA ALA A 111 13.60 -9.55 -4.11
C ALA A 111 14.66 -8.78 -4.92
N HIS A 112 15.85 -9.36 -5.09
CA HIS A 112 17.02 -8.76 -5.76
C HIS A 112 16.78 -8.16 -7.17
N ASN A 113 15.67 -8.48 -7.84
CA ASN A 113 15.35 -8.07 -9.21
C ASN A 113 14.14 -7.12 -9.34
N MET A 114 13.73 -6.42 -8.29
CA MET A 114 12.65 -5.42 -8.36
C MET A 114 13.18 -4.05 -8.84
N ALA A 115 12.40 -3.34 -9.67
CA ALA A 115 12.73 -2.00 -10.14
C ALA A 115 12.93 -1.02 -8.97
N VAL A 116 12.09 -1.11 -7.95
CA VAL A 116 12.13 -0.26 -6.76
C VAL A 116 13.48 -0.35 -6.03
N LEU A 117 14.08 -1.54 -5.98
CA LEU A 117 15.37 -1.77 -5.34
C LEU A 117 16.54 -1.34 -6.24
N ARG A 118 16.47 -1.65 -7.53
CA ARG A 118 17.49 -1.22 -8.51
C ARG A 118 17.66 0.29 -8.56
N TYR A 119 16.57 1.02 -8.35
CA TYR A 119 16.54 2.47 -8.50
C TYR A 119 16.64 3.23 -7.18
N GLY A 120 16.60 2.54 -6.03
CA GLY A 120 16.82 3.12 -4.71
C GLY A 120 15.77 4.16 -4.31
N PHE A 121 14.48 3.85 -4.48
CA PHE A 121 13.41 4.79 -4.17
C PHE A 121 13.41 5.21 -2.69
N GLN A 122 13.10 6.50 -2.47
CA GLN A 122 12.70 7.05 -1.20
C GLN A 122 11.18 7.20 -1.16
N PHE A 123 10.55 6.63 -0.14
CA PHE A 123 9.13 6.76 0.13
C PHE A 123 8.92 7.69 1.32
N ARG A 124 8.07 8.70 1.16
CA ARG A 124 7.67 9.62 2.24
C ARG A 124 6.16 9.66 2.38
N LYS A 125 5.66 9.47 3.60
CA LYS A 125 4.23 9.61 3.93
C LYS A 125 3.99 10.90 4.71
N THR A 126 3.09 11.76 4.23
CA THR A 126 2.78 13.07 4.84
C THR A 126 1.28 13.29 5.00
N ASP A 127 0.92 14.32 5.78
CA ASP A 127 -0.45 14.82 5.93
C ASP A 127 -1.46 13.74 6.35
N VAL A 128 -1.03 12.80 7.20
CA VAL A 128 -1.89 11.68 7.61
C VAL A 128 -2.96 12.18 8.56
N THR A 129 -4.21 11.93 8.20
CA THR A 129 -5.36 12.12 9.08
C THR A 129 -6.18 10.84 9.20
N GLU A 130 -6.93 10.73 10.30
CA GLU A 130 -7.68 9.52 10.65
C GLU A 130 -9.11 9.89 11.00
N GLN A 131 -10.07 9.15 10.45
CA GLN A 131 -11.50 9.33 10.72
C GLN A 131 -12.15 7.98 11.01
N MET A 132 -13.05 7.97 11.99
CA MET A 132 -13.78 6.78 12.43
C MET A 132 -15.23 6.87 11.98
N PHE A 133 -15.73 5.78 11.41
CA PHE A 133 -17.11 5.64 10.95
C PHE A 133 -17.76 4.46 11.65
N ARG A 134 -19.04 4.62 11.99
CA ARG A 134 -19.88 3.57 12.57
C ARG A 134 -20.88 3.06 11.52
N ASP A 135 -20.34 2.49 10.45
CA ASP A 135 -21.09 2.01 9.29
C ASP A 135 -20.43 0.73 8.76
N PRO A 136 -21.15 -0.12 8.01
CA PRO A 136 -20.55 -1.24 7.30
C PRO A 136 -19.45 -0.78 6.33
N ILE A 137 -18.37 -1.54 6.20
CA ILE A 137 -17.22 -1.17 5.36
C ILE A 137 -17.60 -0.88 3.90
N GLU A 138 -18.57 -1.61 3.35
CA GLU A 138 -19.06 -1.40 1.98
C GLU A 138 -19.66 0.01 1.80
N SER A 139 -20.37 0.50 2.81
CA SER A 139 -20.96 1.84 2.80
C SER A 139 -19.88 2.92 2.89
N VAL A 140 -18.86 2.69 3.72
CA VAL A 140 -17.71 3.60 3.83
C VAL A 140 -16.92 3.64 2.52
N ILE A 141 -16.67 2.48 1.90
CA ILE A 141 -16.00 2.39 0.60
C ILE A 141 -16.77 3.17 -0.48
N ALA A 142 -18.08 2.99 -0.58
CA ALA A 142 -18.91 3.69 -1.56
C ALA A 142 -18.89 5.21 -1.35
N ARG A 143 -18.93 5.66 -0.09
CA ARG A 143 -18.84 7.07 0.27
C ARG A 143 -17.47 7.65 -0.09
N THR A 144 -16.38 6.94 0.21
CA THR A 144 -15.01 7.37 -0.14
C THR A 144 -14.80 7.44 -1.65
N LYS A 145 -15.31 6.46 -2.41
CA LYS A 145 -15.29 6.50 -3.89
C LYS A 145 -15.98 7.75 -4.42
N SER A 146 -17.20 8.00 -3.93
CA SER A 146 -17.95 9.19 -4.31
C SER A 146 -17.16 10.46 -3.97
N HIS A 147 -16.59 10.55 -2.77
CA HIS A 147 -15.78 11.70 -2.36
C HIS A 147 -14.60 11.97 -3.30
N VAL A 148 -13.82 10.94 -3.66
CA VAL A 148 -12.69 11.06 -4.58
C VAL A 148 -13.13 11.55 -5.96
N GLN A 149 -14.23 11.00 -6.48
CA GLN A 149 -14.79 11.39 -7.78
C GLN A 149 -15.27 12.84 -7.79
N HIS A 150 -15.91 13.31 -6.72
CA HIS A 150 -16.44 14.68 -6.63
C HIS A 150 -15.34 15.74 -6.46
N ARG A 151 -14.19 15.37 -5.90
CA ARG A 151 -13.07 16.30 -5.69
C ARG A 151 -12.15 16.46 -6.91
N ASP A 152 -12.40 15.71 -7.97
CA ASP A 152 -11.55 15.66 -9.17
C ASP A 152 -10.07 15.49 -8.79
N GLU A 153 -9.81 14.50 -7.93
CA GLU A 153 -8.46 14.11 -7.51
C GLU A 153 -8.03 12.85 -8.30
N PRO A 154 -7.59 12.97 -9.58
CA PRO A 154 -7.30 11.83 -10.45
C PRO A 154 -6.10 10.99 -10.00
N LEU A 155 -5.27 11.56 -9.12
CA LEU A 155 -4.12 10.91 -8.49
C LEU A 155 -4.46 10.44 -7.07
N SER A 156 -5.61 9.80 -6.92
CA SER A 156 -6.07 9.22 -5.65
C SER A 156 -6.19 7.70 -5.72
N ALA A 157 -5.78 7.03 -4.65
CA ALA A 157 -5.89 5.60 -4.48
C ALA A 157 -6.78 5.25 -3.28
N ILE A 158 -7.66 4.27 -3.43
CA ILE A 158 -8.45 3.72 -2.34
C ILE A 158 -7.99 2.27 -2.10
N ILE A 159 -7.53 2.02 -0.89
CA ILE A 159 -6.94 0.76 -0.46
C ILE A 159 -7.75 0.24 0.72
N GLN A 160 -8.13 -1.02 0.69
CA GLN A 160 -8.64 -1.72 1.85
C GLN A 160 -7.52 -2.57 2.45
N GLY A 161 -7.35 -2.51 3.77
CA GLY A 161 -6.26 -3.21 4.44
C GLY A 161 -6.55 -3.55 5.89
N VAL A 162 -5.51 -4.03 6.58
CA VAL A 162 -5.57 -4.41 7.99
C VAL A 162 -5.18 -3.21 8.84
N ASP A 163 -5.99 -2.87 9.85
CA ASP A 163 -5.79 -1.66 10.66
C ASP A 163 -4.41 -1.62 11.33
N GLU A 164 -3.97 -2.72 11.94
CA GLU A 164 -2.69 -2.77 12.66
C GLU A 164 -1.44 -2.71 11.76
N ALA A 165 -1.60 -3.00 10.47
CA ALA A 165 -0.51 -3.10 9.49
C ALA A 165 -0.75 -2.19 8.28
N TRP A 166 -1.53 -1.12 8.47
CA TRP A 166 -1.97 -0.24 7.39
C TRP A 166 -0.81 0.37 6.60
N GLU A 167 0.30 0.70 7.27
CA GLU A 167 1.49 1.25 6.62
C GLU A 167 2.19 0.22 5.71
N VAL A 168 2.12 -1.07 6.08
CA VAL A 168 2.62 -2.17 5.25
C VAL A 168 1.73 -2.31 4.01
N CYS A 169 0.40 -2.26 4.18
CA CYS A 169 -0.55 -2.27 3.06
C CYS A 169 -0.27 -1.13 2.07
N LEU A 170 -0.06 0.09 2.58
CA LEU A 170 0.25 1.27 1.78
C LEU A 170 1.58 1.12 1.03
N LEU A 171 2.63 0.68 1.73
CA LEU A 171 3.95 0.50 1.12
C LEU A 171 3.94 -0.59 0.04
N LYS A 172 3.34 -1.74 0.33
CA LYS A 172 3.15 -2.83 -0.63
C LYS A 172 2.41 -2.37 -1.88
N PHE A 173 1.30 -1.65 -1.71
CA PHE A 173 0.56 -1.07 -2.83
C PHE A 173 1.42 -0.13 -3.69
N THR A 174 2.18 0.75 -3.03
CA THR A 174 3.04 1.73 -3.72
C THR A 174 4.13 1.02 -4.53
N ILE A 175 4.76 0.00 -3.95
CA ILE A 175 5.77 -0.83 -4.62
C ILE A 175 5.15 -1.58 -5.82
N ASP A 176 4.02 -2.26 -5.61
CA ASP A 176 3.30 -2.97 -6.69
C ASP A 176 2.98 -2.05 -7.86
N MET A 177 2.59 -0.81 -7.57
CA MET A 177 2.28 0.20 -8.57
C MET A 177 3.52 0.61 -9.38
N ILE A 178 4.65 0.84 -8.71
CA ILE A 178 5.93 1.20 -9.35
C ILE A 178 6.43 0.04 -10.23
N GLU A 179 6.36 -1.20 -9.73
CA GLU A 179 6.79 -2.38 -10.50
C GLU A 179 5.94 -2.57 -11.77
N ARG A 180 4.62 -2.44 -11.66
CA ARG A 180 3.70 -2.51 -12.81
C ARG A 180 4.00 -1.42 -13.84
N SER A 181 4.30 -0.21 -13.38
CA SER A 181 4.60 0.92 -14.25
C SER A 181 5.97 0.76 -14.93
N SER A 182 6.95 0.19 -14.24
CA SER A 182 8.31 -0.07 -14.75
C SER A 182 8.35 -1.20 -15.79
N GLY A 183 7.55 -2.26 -15.62
CA GLY A 183 7.48 -3.39 -16.54
C GLY A 183 6.91 -3.05 -17.92
N GLY A 184 6.10 -1.99 -18.03
CA GLY A 184 5.55 -1.49 -19.29
C GLY A 184 6.52 -0.67 -20.15
N ASN A 185 7.74 -0.38 -19.67
CA ASN A 185 8.68 0.54 -20.31
C ASN A 185 10.06 -0.07 -20.64
N ILE A 186 10.29 -1.37 -20.36
CA ILE A 186 11.50 -2.09 -20.83
C ILE A 186 11.49 -2.27 -22.37
N GLY A 187 10.37 -1.96 -23.03
CA GLY A 187 10.29 -1.86 -24.49
C GLY A 187 10.84 -0.55 -25.08
N ASP A 188 11.01 0.51 -24.29
CA ASP A 188 11.25 1.86 -24.84
C ASP A 188 12.67 2.43 -24.60
N PHE A 189 13.51 1.75 -23.82
CA PHE A 189 14.94 2.08 -23.72
C PHE A 189 15.80 1.57 -24.89
N ARG A 190 15.22 0.79 -25.81
CA ARG A 190 15.89 0.42 -27.06
C ARG A 190 15.60 1.40 -28.22
N LYS A 191 14.71 2.38 -28.02
CA LYS A 191 14.26 3.32 -29.07
C LYS A 191 14.79 4.74 -28.96
N ARG A 192 15.56 5.08 -27.93
CA ARG A 192 16.30 6.34 -27.87
C ARG A 192 17.79 6.03 -27.83
N GLY A 193 18.34 5.76 -29.01
CA GLY A 193 19.74 5.46 -29.21
C GLY A 193 20.63 6.56 -28.66
N LEU A 194 21.32 6.24 -27.56
CA LEU A 194 22.54 6.91 -27.12
C LEU A 194 23.49 5.80 -26.64
N ILE A 195 24.04 5.08 -27.63
CA ILE A 195 25.46 4.75 -27.67
C ILE A 195 26.19 5.96 -28.23
#